data_AF-A0A7C6PFD2-F1
#
_entry.id   AF-A0A7C6PFD2-F1
#
_cell.length_a   1.000
_cell.length_b   1.000
_cell.length_c   1.000
_cell.angle_alpha   90.00
_cell.angle_beta   90.00
_cell.angle_gamma   90.00
#
_symmetry.space_group_name_H-M   'P 1'
#
loop_
_entity.id
_entity.type
_entity.pdbx_description
1 polymer ?
#
loop_
_entity_poly.entity_id
_entity_poly.type
_entity_poly.pdbx_seq_one_letter_code
_entity_poly.pdbx_strand_id
1 'polypeptide(L)'
;MKSLFMAFLGISGGITIGSAIAAFLTLLRLIPRITQITETNEHIRLFEYVMMLGAVMFSFIYFSDFKLNMSKYLCIPVGLIMGTFLGLFTSALAEVLNVIPVLVKKLKAKHELEFIIIALIFGKLAGALYYWLGIMRVRSLF
;
A
#
# COMPACT_ATOMS: atom_id res chain seq x y z
N MET A 1 32.85 10.03 9.28
CA MET A 1 32.27 10.21 7.92
C MET A 1 31.23 9.15 7.57
N LYS A 2 31.49 7.84 7.76
CA LYS A 2 30.52 6.77 7.43
C LYS A 2 29.14 6.92 8.10
N SER A 3 29.09 7.26 9.38
CA SER A 3 27.82 7.44 10.11
C SER A 3 26.96 8.60 9.60
N LEU A 4 27.60 9.70 9.14
CA LEU A 4 26.88 10.86 8.61
C LEU A 4 26.24 10.52 7.26
N PHE A 5 26.95 9.77 6.42
CA PHE A 5 26.46 9.29 5.14
C PHE A 5 25.31 8.28 5.30
N MET A 6 25.41 7.37 6.27
CA MET A 6 24.34 6.43 6.61
C MET A 6 23.09 7.15 7.12
N ALA A 7 23.26 8.18 7.96
CA ALA A 7 22.15 8.99 8.43
C ALA A 7 21.46 9.74 7.27
N PHE A 8 22.24 10.31 6.35
CA PHE A 8 21.70 10.98 5.16
C PHE A 8 20.92 10.03 4.25
N LEU A 9 21.46 8.82 3.99
CA LEU A 9 20.75 7.80 3.22
C LEU A 9 19.47 7.32 3.92
N GLY A 10 19.51 7.15 5.25
CA GLY A 10 18.35 6.77 6.04
C GLY A 10 17.23 7.80 5.96
N ILE A 11 17.56 9.09 6.12
CA ILE A 11 16.59 10.20 6.02
C ILE A 11 16.04 10.30 4.60
N SER A 12 16.90 10.25 3.58
CA SER A 12 16.47 10.30 2.18
C SER A 12 15.52 9.14 1.85
N GLY A 13 15.88 7.92 2.23
CA GLY A 13 15.05 6.74 2.02
C GLY A 13 13.70 6.85 2.75
N GLY A 14 13.72 7.31 4.00
CA GLY A 14 12.51 7.54 4.79
C GLY A 14 11.55 8.55 4.15
N ILE A 15 12.07 9.69 3.66
CA ILE A 15 11.27 10.72 2.98
C ILE A 15 10.69 10.18 1.67
N THR A 16 11.49 9.47 0.87
CA THR A 16 11.02 8.90 -0.41
C THR A 16 9.92 7.86 -0.18
N ILE A 17 10.11 6.94 0.76
CA ILE A 17 9.12 5.89 1.03
C ILE A 17 7.86 6.47 1.69
N GLY A 18 8.01 7.37 2.66
CA GLY A 18 6.90 8.03 3.33
C GLY A 18 6.03 8.84 2.37
N SER A 19 6.65 9.62 1.48
CA SER A 19 5.93 10.40 0.46
C SER A 19 5.25 9.50 -0.58
N ALA A 20 5.87 8.40 -1.00
CA ALA A 20 5.26 7.43 -1.89
C ALA A 20 4.01 6.78 -1.27
N ILE A 21 4.08 6.35 0.01
CA ILE A 21 2.95 5.76 0.72
C ILE A 21 1.82 6.78 0.89
N ALA A 22 2.13 8.00 1.31
CA ALA A 22 1.14 9.06 1.46
C ALA A 22 0.42 9.36 0.13
N ALA A 23 1.18 9.57 -0.94
CA ALA A 23 0.63 9.82 -2.28
C ALA A 23 -0.24 8.65 -2.76
N PHE A 24 0.20 7.42 -2.54
CA PHE A 24 -0.54 6.21 -2.91
C PHE A 24 -1.87 6.08 -2.14
N LEU A 25 -1.86 6.30 -0.82
CA LEU A 25 -3.07 6.23 0.01
C LEU A 25 -4.09 7.31 -0.38
N THR A 26 -3.62 8.52 -0.70
CA THR A 26 -4.48 9.61 -1.20
C THR A 26 -5.05 9.30 -2.58
N LEU A 27 -4.24 8.75 -3.50
CA LEU A 27 -4.68 8.37 -4.84
C LEU A 27 -5.72 7.24 -4.82
N LEU A 28 -5.58 6.28 -3.90
CA LEU A 28 -6.57 5.23 -3.66
C LEU A 28 -7.88 5.74 -3.06
N ARG A 29 -7.93 7.02 -2.61
CA ARG A 29 -9.07 7.59 -1.89
C ARG A 29 -9.49 6.77 -0.66
N LEU A 30 -8.50 6.16 0.02
CA LEU A 30 -8.77 5.35 1.20
C LEU A 30 -9.41 6.20 2.32
N ILE A 31 -8.85 7.39 2.58
CA ILE A 31 -9.32 8.29 3.64
C ILE A 31 -10.75 8.80 3.34
N PRO A 32 -11.04 9.39 2.16
CA PRO A 32 -12.41 9.80 1.81
C PRO A 32 -13.44 8.68 1.96
N ARG A 33 -13.06 7.45 1.61
CA ARG A 33 -13.97 6.31 1.69
C ARG A 33 -14.28 5.92 3.14
N ILE A 34 -13.29 5.96 4.02
CA ILE A 34 -13.52 5.72 5.46
C ILE A 34 -14.39 6.84 6.04
N THR A 35 -14.11 8.10 5.75
CA THR A 35 -14.91 9.23 6.26
C THR A 35 -16.34 9.22 5.75
N GLN A 36 -16.56 8.76 4.51
CA GLN A 36 -17.89 8.61 3.93
C GLN A 36 -18.69 7.50 4.62
N ILE A 37 -18.07 6.35 4.93
CA ILE A 37 -18.74 5.24 5.64
C ILE A 37 -19.07 5.63 7.09
N THR A 38 -18.22 6.43 7.73
CA THR A 38 -18.45 6.92 9.12
C THR A 38 -19.29 8.21 9.15
N GLU A 39 -19.81 8.67 8.01
CA GLU A 39 -20.57 9.92 7.86
C GLU A 39 -19.87 11.17 8.46
N THR A 40 -18.54 11.11 8.61
CA THR A 40 -17.73 12.11 9.31
C THR A 40 -16.81 12.82 8.32
N ASN A 41 -17.39 13.46 7.31
CA ASN A 41 -16.63 14.16 6.26
C ASN A 41 -15.88 15.39 6.78
N GLU A 42 -16.32 15.99 7.90
CA GLU A 42 -15.69 17.17 8.48
C GLU A 42 -14.32 16.88 9.12
N HIS A 43 -14.02 15.61 9.44
CA HIS A 43 -12.84 15.23 10.22
C HIS A 43 -11.76 14.48 9.41
N ILE A 44 -11.67 14.71 8.10
CA ILE A 44 -10.65 14.08 7.22
C ILE A 44 -9.23 14.22 7.76
N ARG A 45 -8.87 15.41 8.26
CA ARG A 45 -7.54 15.69 8.82
C ARG A 45 -7.20 14.79 10.02
N LEU A 46 -8.18 14.45 10.87
CA LEU A 46 -7.93 13.56 12.00
C LEU A 46 -7.58 12.15 11.53
N PHE A 47 -8.28 11.63 10.52
CA PHE A 47 -7.96 10.30 9.95
C PHE A 47 -6.57 10.26 9.30
N GLU A 48 -6.17 11.33 8.62
CA GLU A 48 -4.80 11.47 8.08
C GLU A 48 -3.74 11.41 9.18
N TYR A 49 -3.93 12.18 10.26
CA TYR A 49 -3.00 12.15 11.40
C TYR A 49 -2.96 10.79 12.09
N VAL A 50 -4.10 10.14 12.29
CA VAL A 50 -4.16 8.80 12.89
C VAL A 50 -3.42 7.78 12.03
N MET A 51 -3.57 7.83 10.70
CA MET A 51 -2.80 6.95 9.80
C MET A 51 -1.30 7.23 9.84
N MET A 52 -0.90 8.51 9.80
CA MET A 52 0.52 8.89 9.88
C MET A 52 1.15 8.43 11.20
N LEU A 53 0.49 8.70 12.33
CA LEU A 53 0.95 8.26 13.65
C LEU A 53 1.01 6.73 13.74
N GLY A 54 0.00 6.04 13.21
CA GLY A 54 -0.01 4.57 13.13
C GLY A 54 1.18 4.03 12.35
N ALA A 55 1.49 4.61 11.19
CA ALA A 55 2.64 4.19 10.37
C ALA A 55 3.98 4.43 11.08
N VAL A 56 4.15 5.57 11.76
CA VAL A 56 5.37 5.87 12.53
C VAL A 56 5.52 4.91 13.71
N MET A 57 4.44 4.70 14.48
CA MET A 57 4.45 3.78 15.63
C MET A 57 4.74 2.34 15.19
N PHE A 58 4.10 1.87 14.12
CA PHE A 58 4.32 0.51 13.64
C PHE A 58 5.72 0.33 13.03
N SER A 59 6.26 1.36 12.38
CA SER A 59 7.65 1.35 11.90
C SER A 59 8.64 1.22 13.07
N PHE A 60 8.41 1.94 14.17
CA PHE A 60 9.23 1.84 15.37
C PHE A 60 9.14 0.45 16.02
N ILE A 61 7.93 -0.12 16.10
CA ILE A 61 7.70 -1.48 16.60
C ILE A 61 8.38 -2.52 15.71
N TYR A 62 8.33 -2.35 14.38
CA TYR A 62 8.93 -3.28 13.42
C TYR A 62 10.46 -3.33 13.53
N PHE A 63 11.11 -2.18 13.75
CA PHE A 63 12.56 -2.11 13.97
C PHE A 63 12.98 -2.49 15.39
N SER A 64 12.06 -2.43 16.34
CA SER A 64 12.31 -2.93 17.68
C SER A 64 12.21 -4.46 17.67
N ASP A 65 13.17 -5.15 18.29
CA ASP A 65 13.10 -6.62 18.53
C ASP A 65 12.04 -6.97 19.61
N PHE A 66 10.95 -6.23 19.64
CA PHE A 66 9.89 -6.33 20.62
C PHE A 66 9.04 -7.56 20.31
N LYS A 67 9.48 -8.71 20.84
CA LYS A 67 8.71 -9.95 20.76
C LYS A 67 7.50 -9.85 21.68
N LEU A 68 6.39 -9.41 21.12
CA LEU A 68 5.08 -9.48 21.76
C LEU A 68 4.70 -10.95 21.94
N ASN A 69 4.94 -11.47 23.15
CA ASN A 69 4.50 -12.80 23.55
C ASN A 69 2.98 -12.74 23.85
N MET A 70 2.20 -12.59 22.78
CA MET A 70 0.75 -12.43 22.85
C MET A 70 0.05 -13.77 23.01
N SER A 71 -0.97 -13.79 23.86
CA SER A 71 -1.86 -14.95 24.01
C SER A 71 -2.58 -15.23 22.68
N LYS A 72 -2.75 -16.52 22.35
CA LYS A 72 -3.41 -16.98 21.09
C LYS A 72 -4.79 -16.36 20.87
N TYR A 73 -5.47 -15.95 21.93
CA TYR A 73 -6.76 -15.28 21.88
C TYR A 73 -6.69 -13.83 21.35
N LEU A 74 -5.58 -13.11 21.55
CA LEU A 74 -5.39 -11.76 21.00
C LEU A 74 -5.16 -11.77 19.47
N CYS A 75 -4.74 -12.91 18.91
CA CYS A 75 -4.62 -13.04 17.45
C CYS A 75 -5.96 -12.92 16.74
N ILE A 76 -7.07 -13.28 17.39
CA ILE A 76 -8.41 -13.25 16.80
C ILE A 76 -8.85 -11.81 16.47
N PRO A 77 -8.91 -10.87 17.44
CA PRO A 77 -9.30 -9.49 17.13
C PRO A 77 -8.30 -8.78 16.22
N VAL A 78 -7.00 -9.05 16.37
CA VAL A 78 -5.96 -8.48 15.48
C VAL A 78 -6.15 -8.95 14.05
N GLY A 79 -6.43 -10.25 13.86
CA GLY A 79 -6.73 -10.82 12.54
C GLY A 79 -7.98 -10.24 11.92
N LEU A 80 -9.03 -9.98 12.72
CA LEU A 80 -10.24 -9.31 12.24
C LEU A 80 -9.96 -7.87 11.79
N ILE A 81 -9.24 -7.08 12.59
CA ILE A 81 -8.87 -5.71 12.22
C ILE A 81 -8.02 -5.70 10.94
N MET A 82 -7.08 -6.64 10.82
CA MET A 82 -6.26 -6.71 9.62
C MET A 82 -7.05 -7.18 8.39
N GLY A 83 -8.01 -8.08 8.59
CA GLY A 83 -8.95 -8.52 7.55
C GLY A 83 -9.86 -7.39 7.07
N THR A 84 -10.41 -6.58 7.97
CA THR A 84 -11.24 -5.42 7.60
C THR A 84 -10.42 -4.36 6.87
N PHE A 85 -9.19 -4.08 7.32
CA PHE A 85 -8.27 -3.20 6.63
C PHE A 85 -7.94 -3.69 5.21
N LEU A 86 -7.60 -4.98 5.06
CA LEU A 86 -7.29 -5.57 3.76
C LEU A 86 -8.51 -5.59 2.82
N GLY A 87 -9.72 -5.80 3.37
CA GLY A 87 -10.98 -5.71 2.63
C GLY A 87 -11.26 -4.31 2.10
N LEU A 88 -11.10 -3.29 2.95
CA LEU A 88 -11.20 -1.88 2.54
C LEU A 88 -10.16 -1.54 1.46
N PHE A 89 -8.93 -1.98 1.64
CA PHE A 89 -7.82 -1.73 0.73
C PHE A 89 -8.03 -2.36 -0.64
N THR A 90 -8.43 -3.63 -0.69
CA THR A 90 -8.70 -4.36 -1.95
C THR A 90 -9.89 -3.77 -2.69
N SER A 91 -10.95 -3.38 -1.97
CA SER A 91 -12.10 -2.70 -2.56
C SER A 91 -11.74 -1.32 -3.13
N ALA A 92 -10.84 -0.57 -2.46
CA ALA A 92 -10.38 0.73 -2.95
C ALA A 92 -9.53 0.56 -4.23
N LEU A 93 -8.68 -0.47 -4.26
CA LEU A 93 -7.90 -0.81 -5.44
C LEU A 93 -8.80 -1.22 -6.62
N ALA A 94 -9.87 -1.97 -6.37
CA ALA A 94 -10.86 -2.33 -7.39
C ALA A 94 -11.57 -1.10 -7.98
N GLU A 95 -11.88 -0.08 -7.16
CA GLU A 95 -12.46 1.17 -7.64
C GLU A 95 -11.48 1.92 -8.56
N VAL A 96 -10.22 2.07 -8.15
CA VAL A 96 -9.18 2.73 -8.97
C VAL A 96 -8.95 1.96 -10.28
N LEU A 97 -8.91 0.62 -10.23
CA LEU A 97 -8.78 -0.21 -11.43
C LEU A 97 -9.95 0.00 -12.39
N ASN A 98 -11.17 0.18 -11.88
CA ASN A 98 -12.35 0.45 -12.69
C ASN A 98 -12.34 1.85 -13.35
N VAL A 99 -11.50 2.78 -12.86
CA VAL A 99 -11.31 4.09 -13.49
C VAL A 99 -10.46 3.99 -14.76
N ILE A 100 -9.55 3.01 -14.89
CA ILE A 100 -8.66 2.86 -16.05
C ILE A 100 -9.48 2.72 -17.36
N PRO A 101 -10.47 1.81 -17.48
CA PRO A 101 -11.30 1.71 -18.68
C PRO A 101 -12.09 2.99 -18.98
N VAL A 102 -12.55 3.70 -17.94
CA VAL A 102 -13.30 4.96 -18.08
C VAL A 102 -12.40 6.05 -18.67
N LEU A 103 -11.15 6.12 -18.23
CA LEU A 103 -10.15 7.06 -18.76
C LEU A 103 -9.87 6.78 -20.23
N VAL A 104 -9.67 5.52 -20.63
CA VAL A 104 -9.42 5.18 -22.04
C VAL A 104 -10.62 5.50 -22.93
N LYS A 105 -11.85 5.26 -22.46
CA LYS A 105 -13.07 5.68 -23.17
C LYS A 105 -13.14 7.21 -23.34
N LYS A 106 -12.78 7.98 -22.31
CA LYS A 106 -12.76 9.46 -22.37
C LYS A 106 -11.72 10.00 -23.34
N LEU A 107 -10.58 9.33 -23.50
CA LEU A 107 -9.53 9.71 -24.45
C LEU A 107 -9.86 9.36 -25.91
N LYS A 108 -11.08 8.84 -26.21
CA LYS A 108 -11.52 8.38 -27.54
C LYS A 108 -10.60 7.35 -28.20
N ALA A 109 -9.72 6.71 -27.43
CA ALA A 109 -8.77 5.71 -27.89
C ALA A 109 -9.43 4.31 -27.93
N LYS A 110 -10.54 4.17 -28.68
CA LYS A 110 -11.33 2.92 -28.74
C LYS A 110 -10.53 1.73 -29.27
N HIS A 111 -9.56 1.96 -30.14
CA HIS A 111 -8.73 0.90 -30.74
C HIS A 111 -7.49 0.56 -29.89
N GLU A 112 -7.01 1.48 -29.06
CA GLU A 112 -5.82 1.34 -28.19
C GLU A 112 -6.13 0.62 -26.86
N LEU A 113 -7.41 0.45 -26.52
CA LEU A 113 -7.86 -0.14 -25.25
C LEU A 113 -7.40 -1.60 -25.12
N GLU A 114 -7.38 -2.32 -26.25
CA GLU A 114 -6.87 -3.69 -26.34
C GLU A 114 -5.36 -3.75 -26.03
N PHE A 115 -4.57 -2.82 -26.58
CA PHE A 115 -3.14 -2.71 -26.30
C PHE A 115 -2.85 -2.38 -24.84
N ILE A 116 -3.63 -1.49 -24.22
CA ILE A 116 -3.50 -1.15 -22.80
C ILE A 116 -3.79 -2.37 -21.92
N ILE A 117 -4.85 -3.13 -22.21
CA ILE A 117 -5.19 -4.34 -21.46
C ILE A 117 -4.10 -5.40 -21.63
N ILE A 118 -3.62 -5.63 -22.85
CA ILE A 118 -2.54 -6.58 -23.13
C ILE A 118 -1.26 -6.17 -22.40
N ALA A 119 -0.89 -4.89 -22.42
CA ALA A 119 0.27 -4.38 -21.69
C ALA A 119 0.14 -4.59 -20.17
N LEU A 120 -1.07 -4.42 -19.62
CA LEU A 120 -1.37 -4.61 -18.19
C LEU A 120 -1.30 -6.09 -17.80
N ILE A 121 -1.85 -6.99 -18.63
CA ILE A 121 -1.75 -8.44 -18.45
C ILE A 121 -0.29 -8.87 -18.53
N PHE A 122 0.46 -8.40 -19.53
CA PHE A 122 1.86 -8.76 -19.71
C PHE A 122 2.73 -8.24 -18.57
N GLY A 123 2.49 -7.02 -18.09
CA GLY A 123 3.16 -6.48 -16.89
C GLY A 123 2.89 -7.32 -15.64
N LYS A 124 1.65 -7.76 -15.44
CA LYS A 124 1.28 -8.65 -14.33
C LYS A 124 1.92 -10.04 -14.47
N LEU A 125 1.97 -10.59 -15.67
CA LEU A 125 2.63 -11.86 -15.97
C LEU A 125 4.13 -11.77 -15.72
N ALA A 126 4.80 -10.75 -16.26
CA ALA A 126 6.23 -10.51 -16.08
C ALA A 126 6.58 -10.29 -14.60
N GLY A 127 5.77 -9.53 -13.86
CA GLY A 127 5.94 -9.36 -12.42
C GLY A 127 5.78 -10.67 -11.64
N ALA A 128 4.80 -11.51 -12.00
CA ALA A 128 4.60 -12.82 -11.37
C ALA A 128 5.77 -13.79 -11.67
N LEU A 129 6.24 -13.80 -12.92
CA LEU A 129 7.42 -14.56 -13.34
C LEU A 129 8.67 -14.08 -12.59
N TYR A 130 8.91 -12.78 -12.50
CA TYR A 130 10.04 -12.23 -11.74
C TYR A 130 9.99 -12.60 -10.26
N TYR A 131 8.81 -12.50 -9.64
CA TYR A 131 8.63 -12.90 -8.24
C TYR A 131 8.97 -14.38 -8.02
N TRP A 132 8.44 -15.28 -8.87
CA TRP A 132 8.63 -16.71 -8.70
C TRP A 132 10.02 -17.20 -9.12
N LEU A 133 10.57 -16.72 -10.25
CA LEU A 133 11.87 -17.17 -10.76
C LEU A 133 13.05 -16.42 -10.12
N GLY A 134 12.91 -15.12 -9.86
CA GLY A 134 13.97 -14.28 -9.31
C GLY A 134 14.05 -14.36 -7.79
N ILE A 135 12.97 -13.99 -7.08
CA ILE A 135 12.97 -13.89 -5.61
C ILE A 135 13.09 -15.27 -4.95
N MET A 136 12.43 -16.28 -5.51
CA MET A 136 12.36 -17.59 -4.87
C MET A 136 13.66 -18.39 -4.97
N ARG A 137 14.49 -18.11 -6.00
CA ARG A 137 15.81 -18.72 -6.16
C ARG A 137 16.87 -18.12 -5.22
N VAL A 138 16.72 -16.84 -4.85
CA VAL A 138 17.63 -16.18 -3.89
C VAL A 138 17.33 -16.63 -2.46
N ARG A 139 16.07 -16.91 -2.13
CA ARG A 139 15.66 -17.33 -0.78
C ARG A 139 15.94 -18.81 -0.46
N SER A 140 16.28 -19.64 -1.45
CA SER A 140 16.73 -21.03 -1.18
C SER A 140 18.24 -21.16 -0.96
N LEU A 141 18.98 -20.04 -0.99
CA LEU A 141 20.43 -19.95 -0.83
C LEU A 141 20.84 -19.29 0.50
N PHE A 142 19.86 -18.86 1.32
CA PHE A 142 20.04 -18.33 2.67
C PHE A 142 19.17 -19.11 3.67
#